data_AF-A0A1V5DAX4-F1
#
_entry.id   AF-A0A1V5DAX4-F1
#
_cell.length_a   1.000
_cell.length_b   1.000
_cell.length_c   1.000
_cell.angle_alpha   90.00
_cell.angle_beta   90.00
_cell.angle_gamma   90.00
#
_symmetry.space_group_name_H-M   'P 1'
#
loop_
_entity.id
_entity.type
_entity.pdbx_description
1 polymer ?
#
loop_
_entity_poly.entity_id
_entity_poly.type
_entity_poly.pdbx_seq_one_letter_code
_entity_poly.pdbx_strand_id
1 'polypeptide(L)'
;MVNRSSILTVPNDISYLPAIQAYAREIAENIGFQKMDVQMMLLALEEAIVNVVKHAFEPSEKATYQIILEPASSGLRIIIKDKGLPYAPSLVPDYITPTGLDDIPVAGLGSYLMKKGVDELAFYNLGREGKELHLIKHLPYKSIEDYHDKSELELFPSPAESEVPPIEKRPFTVRLMKTSEAAAVSRLFYRAYGYTYSIDAIYYPEKFAQLVEERKIISVVTVTDDNQIVGHVALIREDPEERIAEAGMAAVQPDFRGQGCQNIMIGRLVEEARNTGLMGIFSKATTEHIYAQKAGIKVGFRRCAVAIGVISADRTYKGIHEVLNQRGSLAYGFLPIEDPPGIVLFPPEHHSSFIKKVYRDIGIDRALESPAGHLSTEATEEHSKISVNVLPGYNRAVMEVHRYGKNAVSDVRTILKELCLKKIDEILLHLCLEDPRTGDLCSQFEELGFFIAGVLPFYHAGDALILQYLNNVPIDYSKIQVAPGLAQEILDYVKAHDPN
;
A
#
# COMPACT_ATOMS: atom_id res chain seq x y z
N MET A 1 9.76 -5.09 21.23
CA MET A 1 10.96 -5.97 21.31
C MET A 1 11.99 -5.45 20.30
N VAL A 2 13.29 -5.63 20.57
CA VAL A 2 14.35 -5.25 19.62
C VAL A 2 14.17 -6.05 18.32
N ASN A 3 14.09 -5.38 17.17
CA ASN A 3 14.17 -5.98 15.82
C ASN A 3 15.45 -6.81 15.74
N ARG A 4 15.36 -8.12 16.00
CA ARG A 4 16.49 -9.04 15.87
C ARG A 4 16.41 -9.69 14.51
N SER A 5 16.88 -8.97 13.49
CA SER A 5 17.16 -9.56 12.19
C SER A 5 18.28 -10.59 12.33
N SER A 6 18.12 -11.76 11.72
CA SER A 6 19.14 -12.80 11.71
C SER A 6 19.54 -13.12 10.27
N ILE A 7 20.85 -13.13 10.00
CA ILE A 7 21.40 -13.21 8.64
C ILE A 7 22.17 -14.52 8.47
N LEU A 8 21.81 -15.28 7.44
CA LEU A 8 22.53 -16.45 6.98
C LEU A 8 23.14 -16.14 5.60
N THR A 9 24.47 -16.17 5.49
CA THR A 9 25.16 -16.02 4.19
C THR A 9 25.63 -17.39 3.71
N VAL A 10 25.25 -17.76 2.49
CA VAL A 10 25.50 -19.10 1.91
C VAL A 10 26.10 -19.00 0.50
N PRO A 11 26.88 -20.00 0.06
CA PRO A 11 27.28 -20.13 -1.34
C PRO A 11 26.07 -20.31 -2.26
N ASN A 12 26.20 -19.94 -3.54
CA ASN A 12 25.22 -20.20 -4.61
C ASN A 12 25.14 -21.70 -5.00
N ASP A 13 24.92 -22.57 -4.02
CA ASP A 13 24.81 -24.02 -4.17
C ASP A 13 23.51 -24.52 -3.55
N ILE A 14 22.73 -25.27 -4.35
CA ILE A 14 21.43 -25.80 -3.95
C ILE A 14 21.53 -26.82 -2.80
N SER A 15 22.72 -27.40 -2.57
CA SER A 15 22.96 -28.34 -1.47
C SER A 15 22.71 -27.73 -0.08
N TYR A 16 22.72 -26.40 0.03
CA TYR A 16 22.42 -25.66 1.27
C TYR A 16 20.92 -25.46 1.52
N LEU A 17 20.04 -25.74 0.56
CA LEU A 17 18.59 -25.54 0.69
C LEU A 17 18.00 -26.20 1.95
N PRO A 18 18.32 -27.47 2.31
CA PRO A 18 17.77 -28.07 3.54
C PRO A 18 18.19 -27.33 4.81
N ALA A 19 19.42 -26.80 4.86
CA ALA A 19 19.91 -26.03 6.00
C ALA A 19 19.19 -24.68 6.11
N ILE A 20 18.95 -24.02 4.98
CA ILE A 20 18.21 -22.75 4.93
C ILE A 20 16.75 -22.96 5.34
N GLN A 21 16.10 -24.02 4.84
CA GLN A 21 14.73 -24.36 5.22
C GLN A 21 14.62 -24.73 6.70
N ALA A 22 15.58 -25.48 7.25
CA ALA A 22 15.62 -25.78 8.68
C ALA A 22 15.77 -24.50 9.51
N TYR A 23 16.67 -23.59 9.09
CA TYR A 23 16.87 -22.31 9.76
C TYR A 23 15.60 -21.43 9.76
N ALA A 24 14.95 -21.29 8.61
CA ALA A 24 13.71 -20.53 8.48
C ALA A 24 12.55 -21.19 9.24
N ARG A 25 12.46 -22.53 9.24
CA ARG A 25 11.47 -23.30 10.00
C ARG A 25 11.56 -23.00 11.49
N GLU A 26 12.75 -23.12 12.06
CA GLU A 26 12.97 -22.91 13.50
C GLU A 26 12.57 -21.49 13.91
N ILE A 27 12.89 -20.48 13.10
CA ILE A 27 12.50 -19.10 13.37
C ILE A 27 10.99 -18.91 13.24
N ALA A 28 10.37 -19.43 12.17
CA ALA A 28 8.92 -19.32 11.95
C ALA A 28 8.10 -20.03 13.06
N GLU A 29 8.50 -21.23 13.46
CA GLU A 29 7.85 -21.98 14.54
C GLU A 29 8.01 -21.26 15.89
N ASN A 30 9.17 -20.67 16.17
CA ASN A 30 9.39 -19.85 17.37
C ASN A 30 8.58 -18.55 17.38
N ILE A 31 8.25 -17.98 16.22
CA ILE A 31 7.39 -16.80 16.10
C ILE A 31 5.91 -17.17 16.33
N GLY A 32 5.52 -18.44 16.14
CA GLY A 32 4.17 -18.95 16.40
C GLY A 32 3.37 -19.35 15.15
N PHE A 33 4.03 -19.52 14.00
CA PHE A 33 3.35 -19.99 12.79
C PHE A 33 2.89 -21.45 12.91
N GLN A 34 1.72 -21.75 12.36
CA GLN A 34 1.21 -23.12 12.32
C GLN A 34 1.93 -23.96 11.26
N LYS A 35 1.91 -25.29 11.40
CA LYS A 35 2.61 -26.22 10.50
C LYS A 35 2.30 -26.00 9.02
N MET A 36 1.05 -25.70 8.68
CA MET A 36 0.62 -25.45 7.29
C MET A 36 1.25 -24.16 6.75
N ASP A 37 1.21 -23.06 7.53
CA ASP A 37 1.82 -21.79 7.15
C ASP A 37 3.33 -21.91 7.00
N VAL A 38 3.99 -22.62 7.92
CA VAL A 38 5.42 -22.91 7.85
C VAL A 38 5.74 -23.67 6.56
N GLN A 39 4.97 -24.71 6.21
CA GLN A 39 5.18 -25.44 4.95
C GLN A 39 5.03 -24.55 3.72
N MET A 40 3.99 -23.72 3.68
CA MET A 40 3.74 -22.80 2.56
C MET A 40 4.83 -21.72 2.43
N MET A 41 5.30 -21.17 3.55
CA MET A 41 6.43 -20.23 3.56
C MET A 41 7.72 -20.88 3.09
N LEU A 42 8.02 -22.11 3.53
CA LEU A 42 9.22 -22.83 3.14
C LEU A 42 9.21 -23.22 1.66
N LEU A 43 8.02 -23.48 1.10
CA LEU A 43 7.85 -23.68 -0.34
C LEU A 43 8.13 -22.39 -1.12
N ALA A 44 7.60 -21.24 -0.67
CA ALA A 44 7.90 -19.95 -1.28
C ALA A 44 9.41 -19.61 -1.20
N LEU A 45 10.03 -19.89 -0.04
CA LEU A 45 11.47 -19.72 0.16
C LEU A 45 12.29 -20.64 -0.75
N GLU A 46 11.88 -21.90 -0.92
CA GLU A 46 12.52 -22.85 -1.83
C GLU A 46 12.51 -22.34 -3.26
N GLU A 47 11.36 -21.90 -3.75
CA GLU A 47 11.24 -21.35 -5.11
C GLU A 47 12.11 -20.10 -5.30
N ALA A 48 12.17 -19.21 -4.29
CA ALA A 48 13.07 -18.07 -4.30
C ALA A 48 14.55 -18.48 -4.37
N ILE A 49 14.97 -19.46 -3.57
CA ILE A 49 16.35 -19.94 -3.53
C ILE A 49 16.73 -20.66 -4.83
N VAL A 50 15.85 -21.53 -5.33
CA VAL A 50 16.04 -22.23 -6.61
C VAL A 50 16.23 -21.20 -7.72
N ASN A 51 15.44 -20.13 -7.71
CA ASN A 51 15.58 -19.05 -8.68
C ASN A 51 16.93 -18.34 -8.57
N VAL A 52 17.41 -18.02 -7.36
CA VAL A 52 18.74 -17.43 -7.17
C VAL A 52 19.85 -18.37 -7.66
N VAL A 53 19.85 -19.62 -7.22
CA VAL A 53 20.93 -20.57 -7.54
C VAL A 53 20.97 -20.91 -9.03
N LYS A 54 19.82 -21.08 -9.69
CA LYS A 54 19.76 -21.48 -11.11
C LYS A 54 19.86 -20.34 -12.09
N HIS A 55 19.46 -19.12 -11.70
CA HIS A 55 19.27 -18.02 -12.66
C HIS A 55 20.01 -16.75 -12.31
N ALA A 56 20.45 -16.54 -11.07
CA ALA A 56 21.14 -15.30 -10.71
C ALA A 56 22.65 -15.33 -11.04
N PHE A 57 23.29 -16.49 -11.16
CA PHE A 57 24.73 -16.58 -11.36
C PHE A 57 25.08 -17.53 -12.49
N GLU A 58 26.25 -17.34 -13.11
CA GLU A 58 26.74 -18.30 -14.09
C GLU A 58 27.05 -19.66 -13.42
N PRO A 59 26.87 -20.82 -14.09
CA PRO A 59 27.02 -22.14 -13.46
C PRO A 59 28.38 -22.42 -12.81
N SER A 60 29.42 -21.67 -13.18
CA SER A 60 30.78 -21.80 -12.65
C SER A 60 31.20 -20.65 -11.71
N GLU A 61 30.34 -19.65 -11.55
CA GLU A 61 30.59 -18.50 -10.69
C GLU A 61 30.47 -18.90 -9.23
N LYS A 62 31.49 -18.60 -8.44
CA LYS A 62 31.48 -18.79 -6.99
C LYS A 62 31.02 -17.50 -6.35
N ALA A 63 29.73 -17.43 -6.03
CA ALA A 63 29.11 -16.29 -5.40
C ALA A 63 28.48 -16.67 -4.06
N THR A 64 27.99 -15.66 -3.35
CA THR A 64 27.23 -15.83 -2.12
C THR A 64 25.97 -15.00 -2.16
N TYR A 65 24.92 -15.47 -1.52
CA TYR A 65 23.69 -14.72 -1.28
C TYR A 65 23.33 -14.80 0.22
N GLN A 66 22.48 -13.89 0.65
CA GLN A 66 22.06 -13.78 2.05
C GLN A 66 20.57 -14.09 2.17
N ILE A 67 20.23 -14.80 3.24
CA ILE A 67 18.87 -14.99 3.73
C ILE A 67 18.78 -14.25 5.05
N ILE A 68 17.98 -13.20 5.10
CA ILE A 68 17.76 -12.37 6.27
C ILE A 68 16.35 -12.65 6.75
N LEU A 69 16.22 -13.10 7.99
CA LEU A 69 14.93 -13.30 8.63
C LEU A 69 14.72 -12.16 9.60
N GLU A 70 13.69 -11.37 9.35
CA GLU A 70 13.27 -10.26 10.19
C GLU A 70 11.94 -10.62 10.83
N PRO A 71 11.95 -11.15 12.08
CA PRO A 71 10.75 -11.26 12.87
C PRO A 71 10.17 -9.87 13.04
N ALA A 72 8.97 -9.68 12.50
CA ALA A 72 8.15 -8.52 12.79
C ALA A 72 7.14 -8.93 13.84
N SER A 73 6.57 -7.95 14.49
CA SER A 73 5.39 -8.11 15.32
C SER A 73 4.25 -8.84 14.61
N SER A 74 3.91 -8.39 13.40
CA SER A 74 2.78 -8.87 12.63
C SER A 74 3.04 -10.17 11.88
N GLY A 75 4.26 -10.73 11.93
CA GLY A 75 4.64 -11.88 11.11
C GLY A 75 6.15 -12.08 10.94
N LEU A 76 6.54 -12.64 9.81
CA LEU A 76 7.94 -12.87 9.44
C LEU A 76 8.18 -12.31 8.04
N ARG A 77 9.21 -11.47 7.92
CA ARG A 77 9.76 -11.05 6.64
C ARG A 77 11.02 -11.87 6.35
N ILE A 78 11.05 -12.51 5.19
CA ILE A 78 12.19 -13.27 4.69
C ILE A 78 12.76 -12.50 3.51
N ILE A 79 13.99 -12.00 3.64
CA ILE A 79 14.68 -11.24 2.61
C ILE A 79 15.77 -12.10 2.00
N ILE A 80 15.72 -12.27 0.68
CA ILE A 80 16.77 -12.93 -0.10
C ILE A 80 17.54 -11.83 -0.82
N LYS A 81 18.81 -11.66 -0.46
CA LYS A 81 19.70 -10.62 -1.01
C LYS A 81 20.83 -11.25 -1.81
N ASP A 82 21.00 -10.83 -3.06
CA ASP A 82 22.08 -11.31 -3.91
C ASP A 82 22.60 -10.24 -4.89
N LYS A 83 23.82 -10.46 -5.40
CA LYS A 83 24.48 -9.60 -6.40
C LYS A 83 24.60 -10.27 -7.78
N GLY A 84 23.80 -11.30 -8.03
CA GLY A 84 23.78 -11.97 -9.31
C GLY A 84 23.15 -11.09 -10.40
N LEU A 85 23.10 -11.62 -11.62
CA LEU A 85 22.45 -11.05 -12.80
C LEU A 85 21.20 -10.29 -12.40
N PRO A 86 21.05 -9.02 -12.83
CA PRO A 86 19.84 -8.24 -12.58
C PRO A 86 18.62 -9.10 -12.89
N TYR A 87 17.91 -9.51 -11.85
CA TYR A 87 16.78 -10.39 -12.02
C TYR A 87 15.61 -9.53 -12.42
N ALA A 88 15.12 -9.81 -13.62
CA ALA A 88 13.91 -9.29 -14.18
C ALA A 88 12.83 -10.36 -13.93
N PRO A 89 11.85 -10.14 -13.04
CA PRO A 89 10.71 -11.04 -12.83
C PRO A 89 9.96 -11.50 -14.11
N SER A 90 10.32 -10.99 -15.29
CA SER A 90 9.87 -11.35 -16.66
C SER A 90 10.27 -12.71 -17.14
N LEU A 91 11.37 -13.27 -16.64
CA LEU A 91 11.91 -14.53 -17.18
C LEU A 91 11.22 -15.78 -16.62
N VAL A 92 10.26 -15.60 -15.71
CA VAL A 92 9.45 -16.68 -15.16
C VAL A 92 8.04 -16.56 -15.75
N PRO A 93 7.62 -17.49 -16.64
CA PRO A 93 6.27 -17.52 -17.20
C PRO A 93 5.21 -17.53 -16.11
N ASP A 94 3.93 -17.25 -16.40
CA ASP A 94 2.87 -17.55 -15.43
C ASP A 94 2.55 -19.05 -15.47
N TYR A 95 2.33 -19.64 -14.30
CA TYR A 95 1.82 -21.01 -14.23
C TYR A 95 0.36 -21.04 -14.69
N ILE A 96 0.12 -21.58 -15.87
CA ILE A 96 -1.22 -21.90 -16.33
C ILE A 96 -1.63 -23.20 -15.64
N THR A 97 -2.59 -23.11 -14.71
CA THR A 97 -3.13 -24.33 -14.09
C THR A 97 -3.83 -25.15 -15.17
N PRO A 98 -3.34 -26.35 -15.50
CA PRO A 98 -3.89 -27.10 -16.62
C PRO A 98 -5.29 -27.61 -16.25
N THR A 99 -6.20 -27.60 -17.23
CA THR A 99 -7.57 -28.12 -17.11
C THR A 99 -7.64 -29.66 -17.17
N GLY A 100 -6.48 -30.34 -17.23
CA GLY A 100 -6.31 -31.79 -17.26
C GLY A 100 -4.90 -32.19 -16.75
N LEU A 101 -4.69 -33.47 -16.46
CA LEU A 101 -3.45 -33.98 -15.82
C LEU A 101 -2.30 -34.25 -16.81
N ASP A 102 -2.53 -34.14 -18.12
CA ASP A 102 -1.61 -34.68 -19.14
C ASP A 102 -0.54 -33.69 -19.62
N ASP A 103 -0.64 -32.39 -19.28
CA ASP A 103 0.38 -31.37 -19.60
C ASP A 103 0.46 -30.34 -18.45
N ILE A 104 1.39 -30.54 -17.52
CA ILE A 104 1.64 -29.60 -16.41
C ILE A 104 2.77 -28.64 -16.81
N PRO A 105 2.50 -27.34 -17.06
CA PRO A 105 3.54 -26.40 -17.43
C PRO A 105 4.50 -26.18 -16.26
N VAL A 106 5.76 -26.58 -16.39
CA VAL A 106 6.77 -26.39 -15.31
C VAL A 106 7.16 -24.91 -15.20
N ALA A 107 7.09 -24.17 -16.30
CA ALA A 107 7.47 -22.77 -16.35
C ALA A 107 6.43 -21.92 -15.62
N GLY A 108 6.89 -21.14 -14.64
CA GLY A 108 6.04 -20.24 -13.87
C GLY A 108 5.50 -20.73 -12.55
N LEU A 109 5.62 -22.04 -12.32
CA LEU A 109 5.16 -22.70 -11.11
C LEU A 109 5.78 -22.06 -9.86
N GLY A 110 7.08 -21.75 -9.88
CA GLY A 110 7.75 -21.15 -8.73
C GLY A 110 7.21 -19.78 -8.33
N SER A 111 6.91 -18.91 -9.30
CA SER A 111 6.31 -17.59 -9.00
C SER A 111 4.88 -17.70 -8.47
N TYR A 112 4.11 -18.67 -8.99
CA TYR A 112 2.77 -18.97 -8.52
C TYR A 112 2.79 -19.50 -7.08
N LEU A 113 3.70 -20.43 -6.78
CA LEU A 113 3.88 -21.00 -5.45
C LEU A 113 4.34 -19.95 -4.45
N MET A 114 5.27 -19.06 -4.83
CA MET A 114 5.65 -17.92 -3.98
C MET A 114 4.44 -17.05 -3.63
N LYS A 115 3.65 -16.62 -4.63
CA LYS A 115 2.44 -15.79 -4.42
C LYS A 115 1.37 -16.48 -3.55
N LYS A 116 1.30 -17.81 -3.55
CA LYS A 116 0.38 -18.57 -2.70
C LYS A 116 0.95 -18.84 -1.31
N GLY A 117 2.27 -18.83 -1.17
CA GLY A 117 2.97 -19.13 0.07
C GLY A 117 3.09 -17.94 1.01
N VAL A 118 3.05 -16.71 0.51
CA VAL A 118 3.16 -15.47 1.30
C VAL A 118 2.04 -14.48 1.00
N ASP A 119 1.88 -13.48 1.88
CA ASP A 119 0.78 -12.52 1.79
C ASP A 119 1.19 -11.29 0.97
N GLU A 120 2.45 -10.86 1.08
CA GLU A 120 3.02 -9.77 0.30
C GLU A 120 4.39 -10.17 -0.28
N LEU A 121 4.69 -9.63 -1.45
CA LEU A 121 5.96 -9.83 -2.14
C LEU A 121 6.46 -8.47 -2.63
N ALA A 122 7.63 -8.08 -2.16
CA ALA A 122 8.29 -6.86 -2.57
C ALA A 122 9.66 -7.17 -3.19
N PHE A 123 9.96 -6.49 -4.30
CA PHE A 123 11.24 -6.59 -4.98
C PHE A 123 11.94 -5.25 -4.95
N TYR A 124 13.22 -5.26 -4.58
CA TYR A 124 14.04 -4.06 -4.53
C TYR A 124 15.25 -4.25 -5.44
N ASN A 125 15.32 -3.47 -6.51
CA ASN A 125 16.56 -3.29 -7.25
C ASN A 125 17.38 -2.21 -6.52
N LEU A 126 18.54 -2.60 -5.99
CA LEU A 126 19.42 -1.72 -5.21
C LEU A 126 20.60 -1.18 -6.05
N GLY A 127 20.50 -1.25 -7.38
CA GLY A 127 21.56 -0.86 -8.30
C GLY A 127 22.84 -1.66 -8.05
N ARG A 128 23.94 -0.98 -7.70
CA ARG A 128 25.25 -1.61 -7.45
C ARG A 128 25.29 -2.53 -6.24
N GLU A 129 24.32 -2.39 -5.33
CA GLU A 129 24.23 -3.24 -4.14
C GLU A 129 23.57 -4.59 -4.42
N GLY A 130 23.10 -4.81 -5.65
CA GLY A 130 22.41 -6.02 -6.07
C GLY A 130 20.90 -5.85 -5.98
N LYS A 131 20.22 -6.90 -5.53
CA LYS A 131 18.76 -6.95 -5.44
C LYS A 131 18.31 -7.68 -4.18
N GLU A 132 17.09 -7.38 -3.77
CA GLU A 132 16.43 -8.05 -2.65
C GLU A 132 15.03 -8.50 -3.06
N LEU A 133 14.68 -9.74 -2.70
CA LEU A 133 13.32 -10.27 -2.73
C LEU A 133 12.84 -10.41 -1.29
N HIS A 134 11.76 -9.71 -0.96
CA HIS A 134 11.13 -9.75 0.35
C HIS A 134 9.85 -10.57 0.25
N LEU A 135 9.80 -11.66 1.01
CA LEU A 135 8.63 -12.51 1.19
C LEU A 135 8.05 -12.23 2.58
N ILE A 136 6.82 -11.75 2.66
CA ILE A 136 6.21 -11.34 3.93
C ILE A 136 5.01 -12.22 4.22
N LYS A 137 5.05 -12.93 5.35
CA LYS A 137 3.93 -13.73 5.86
C LYS A 137 3.47 -13.17 7.20
N HIS A 138 2.17 -13.03 7.37
CA HIS A 138 1.55 -12.62 8.63
C HIS A 138 1.23 -13.80 9.53
N LEU A 139 1.42 -13.62 10.84
CA LEU A 139 1.07 -14.62 11.84
C LEU A 139 -0.43 -15.00 11.75
N PRO A 140 -0.78 -16.29 11.95
CA PRO A 140 -2.17 -16.75 11.99
C PRO A 140 -2.81 -16.29 13.30
N TYR A 141 -3.27 -15.05 13.33
CA TYR A 141 -4.05 -14.54 14.44
C TYR A 141 -5.46 -15.14 14.40
N LYS A 142 -6.07 -15.33 15.57
CA LYS A 142 -7.50 -15.66 15.64
C LYS A 142 -8.33 -14.55 15.01
N SER A 143 -9.28 -14.92 14.17
CA SER A 143 -10.22 -13.97 13.60
C SER A 143 -11.23 -13.55 14.67
N ILE A 144 -11.89 -12.42 14.50
CA ILE A 144 -12.93 -11.92 15.41
C ILE A 144 -14.06 -12.93 15.66
N GLU A 145 -14.33 -13.84 14.72
CA GLU A 145 -15.30 -14.94 14.87
C GLU A 145 -14.89 -15.98 15.92
N ASP A 146 -13.60 -16.11 16.22
CA ASP A 146 -13.11 -17.05 17.24
C ASP A 146 -13.29 -16.51 18.66
N TYR A 147 -13.57 -15.20 18.80
CA TYR A 147 -13.72 -14.53 20.10
C TYR A 147 -15.18 -14.39 20.54
N HIS A 148 -16.16 -14.54 19.64
CA HIS A 148 -17.54 -14.12 19.88
C HIS A 148 -18.60 -15.08 19.35
N ASP A 149 -19.72 -15.16 20.06
CA ASP A 149 -20.90 -15.86 19.59
C ASP A 149 -21.49 -15.16 18.35
N LYS A 150 -22.04 -15.96 17.42
CA LYS A 150 -22.59 -15.45 16.14
C LYS A 150 -23.65 -14.35 16.31
N SER A 151 -24.42 -14.38 17.39
CA SER A 151 -25.43 -13.35 17.70
C SER A 151 -24.81 -11.99 18.05
N GLU A 152 -23.56 -11.94 18.53
CA GLU A 152 -22.87 -10.69 18.84
C GLU A 152 -22.21 -10.04 17.60
N LEU A 153 -22.23 -10.75 16.47
CA LEU A 153 -21.61 -10.36 15.20
C LEU A 153 -22.64 -9.97 14.13
N GLU A 154 -23.91 -9.80 14.51
CA GLU A 154 -24.93 -9.32 13.58
C GLU A 154 -24.54 -7.96 12.98
N LEU A 155 -24.54 -7.91 11.65
CA LEU A 155 -24.24 -6.71 10.88
C LEU A 155 -25.21 -5.59 11.26
N PHE A 156 -24.72 -4.36 11.25
CA PHE A 156 -25.59 -3.20 11.34
C PHE A 156 -26.54 -3.18 10.14
N PRO A 157 -27.80 -2.75 10.34
CA PRO A 157 -28.72 -2.57 9.23
C PRO A 157 -28.13 -1.58 8.23
N SER A 158 -28.37 -1.81 6.94
CA SER A 158 -28.06 -0.83 5.89
C SER A 158 -28.68 0.53 6.26
N PRO A 159 -27.98 1.65 6.03
CA PRO A 159 -28.57 2.97 6.28
C PRO A 159 -29.85 3.10 5.45
N ALA A 160 -31.00 3.30 6.12
CA ALA A 160 -32.26 3.58 5.44
C ALA A 160 -32.16 4.93 4.71
N GLU A 161 -32.68 5.03 3.49
CA GLU A 161 -32.74 6.27 2.72
C GLU A 161 -33.68 7.34 3.34
N SER A 162 -34.44 7.01 4.40
CA SER A 162 -35.37 7.95 5.02
C SER A 162 -34.77 8.71 6.19
N GLU A 163 -35.28 9.92 6.42
CA GLU A 163 -34.98 10.80 7.55
C GLU A 163 -34.93 10.01 8.87
N VAL A 164 -33.73 9.86 9.42
CA VAL A 164 -33.53 9.28 10.74
C VAL A 164 -34.17 10.24 11.74
N PRO A 165 -35.08 9.77 12.61
CA PRO A 165 -35.65 10.61 13.66
C PRO A 165 -34.53 11.26 14.49
N PRO A 166 -34.76 12.44 15.09
CA PRO A 166 -33.73 13.15 15.83
C PRO A 166 -33.12 12.22 16.87
N ILE A 167 -31.88 11.81 16.60
CA ILE A 167 -31.15 10.89 17.46
C ILE A 167 -30.89 11.64 18.75
N GLU A 168 -31.39 11.10 19.86
CA GLU A 168 -31.11 11.63 21.19
C GLU A 168 -29.58 11.65 21.39
N LYS A 169 -29.03 12.83 21.67
CA LYS A 169 -27.58 12.98 21.86
C LYS A 169 -27.16 12.14 23.05
N ARG A 170 -26.37 11.11 22.80
CA ARG A 170 -25.81 10.27 23.86
C ARG A 170 -24.46 10.83 24.27
N PRO A 171 -24.13 10.87 25.57
CA PRO A 171 -22.81 11.29 26.01
C PRO A 171 -21.75 10.31 25.50
N PHE A 172 -20.60 10.86 25.10
CA PHE A 172 -19.44 10.09 24.69
C PHE A 172 -18.16 10.88 24.94
N THR A 173 -17.05 10.16 24.95
CA THR A 173 -15.69 10.70 25.01
C THR A 173 -14.87 10.19 23.83
N VAL A 174 -13.88 10.97 23.41
CA VAL A 174 -12.95 10.61 22.34
C VAL A 174 -11.54 10.57 22.90
N ARG A 175 -10.83 9.46 22.66
CA ARG A 175 -9.48 9.23 23.16
C ARG A 175 -8.72 8.21 22.31
N LEU A 176 -7.43 8.09 22.57
CA LEU A 176 -6.66 6.94 22.08
C LEU A 176 -7.24 5.62 22.61
N MET A 177 -7.19 4.60 21.76
CA MET A 177 -7.60 3.25 22.11
C MET A 177 -6.61 2.63 23.09
N LYS A 178 -7.12 1.82 24.04
CA LYS A 178 -6.29 0.91 24.83
C LYS A 178 -6.12 -0.39 24.05
N THR A 179 -4.94 -1.02 24.07
CA THR A 179 -4.70 -2.29 23.34
C THR A 179 -5.67 -3.40 23.73
N SER A 180 -6.14 -3.44 24.99
CA SER A 180 -7.19 -4.36 25.47
C SER A 180 -8.56 -4.16 24.82
N GLU A 181 -8.79 -3.05 24.11
CA GLU A 181 -10.05 -2.72 23.43
C GLU A 181 -10.06 -3.15 21.96
N ALA A 182 -8.98 -3.75 21.47
CA ALA A 182 -8.84 -4.17 20.08
C ALA A 182 -9.99 -5.07 19.63
N ALA A 183 -10.41 -6.05 20.44
CA ALA A 183 -11.53 -6.93 20.11
C ALA A 183 -12.87 -6.17 19.95
N ALA A 184 -13.09 -5.11 20.74
CA ALA A 184 -14.30 -4.29 20.63
C ALA A 184 -14.30 -3.49 19.31
N VAL A 185 -13.15 -2.95 18.90
CA VAL A 185 -12.99 -2.29 17.60
C VAL A 185 -13.16 -3.29 16.45
N SER A 186 -12.51 -4.45 16.50
CA SER A 186 -12.66 -5.51 15.50
C SER A 186 -14.13 -5.90 15.30
N ARG A 187 -14.89 -6.02 16.39
CA ARG A 187 -16.35 -6.26 16.33
C ARG A 187 -17.09 -5.10 15.66
N LEU A 188 -16.78 -3.86 16.00
CA LEU A 188 -17.38 -2.68 15.37
C LEU A 188 -17.20 -2.72 13.84
N PHE A 189 -16.01 -3.07 13.36
CA PHE A 189 -15.71 -3.21 11.94
C PHE A 189 -16.43 -4.39 11.29
N TYR A 190 -16.43 -5.55 11.93
CA TYR A 190 -17.19 -6.69 11.43
C TYR A 190 -18.67 -6.34 11.28
N ARG A 191 -19.27 -5.71 12.29
CA ARG A 191 -20.68 -5.31 12.22
C ARG A 191 -20.93 -4.25 11.14
N ALA A 192 -19.96 -3.38 10.86
CA ALA A 192 -20.09 -2.35 9.83
C ALA A 192 -19.90 -2.90 8.40
N TYR A 193 -18.95 -3.82 8.20
CA TYR A 193 -18.44 -4.19 6.87
C TYR A 193 -18.40 -5.70 6.60
N GLY A 194 -18.79 -6.56 7.54
CA GLY A 194 -18.44 -7.98 7.50
C GLY A 194 -16.93 -8.15 7.36
N TYR A 195 -16.46 -9.09 6.52
CA TYR A 195 -15.05 -9.28 6.15
C TYR A 195 -14.62 -8.53 4.88
N THR A 196 -15.33 -7.47 4.51
CA THR A 196 -15.08 -6.78 3.24
C THR A 196 -14.18 -5.56 3.36
N TYR A 197 -13.77 -5.19 4.58
CA TYR A 197 -12.86 -4.09 4.81
C TYR A 197 -11.43 -4.44 4.37
N SER A 198 -10.74 -3.47 3.79
CA SER A 198 -9.47 -3.67 3.08
C SER A 198 -8.25 -3.89 3.98
N ILE A 199 -8.32 -3.47 5.24
CA ILE A 199 -7.22 -3.61 6.19
C ILE A 199 -7.50 -4.84 7.06
N ASP A 200 -7.02 -6.00 6.61
CA ASP A 200 -7.33 -7.30 7.22
C ASP A 200 -6.97 -7.36 8.70
N ALA A 201 -5.91 -6.65 9.12
CA ALA A 201 -5.45 -6.62 10.49
C ALA A 201 -6.54 -6.26 11.50
N ILE A 202 -7.57 -5.49 11.10
CA ILE A 202 -8.68 -5.12 11.98
C ILE A 202 -9.52 -6.32 12.42
N TYR A 203 -9.52 -7.42 11.67
CA TYR A 203 -10.27 -8.63 12.01
C TYR A 203 -9.51 -9.57 12.93
N TYR A 204 -8.27 -9.21 13.28
CA TYR A 204 -7.37 -9.99 14.10
C TYR A 204 -7.01 -9.16 15.35
N PRO A 205 -7.79 -9.23 16.44
CA PRO A 205 -7.64 -8.33 17.59
C PRO A 205 -6.22 -8.23 18.15
N GLU A 206 -5.51 -9.36 18.25
CA GLU A 206 -4.13 -9.40 18.73
C GLU A 206 -3.16 -8.70 17.74
N LYS A 207 -3.27 -8.97 16.44
CA LYS A 207 -2.51 -8.26 15.39
C LYS A 207 -2.76 -6.76 15.45
N PHE A 208 -4.02 -6.38 15.57
CA PHE A 208 -4.41 -4.98 15.61
C PHE A 208 -3.88 -4.28 16.86
N ALA A 209 -4.03 -4.89 18.05
CA ALA A 209 -3.49 -4.37 19.29
C ALA A 209 -1.97 -4.15 19.21
N GLN A 210 -1.28 -5.08 18.58
CA GLN A 210 0.16 -5.02 18.41
C GLN A 210 0.60 -3.90 17.44
N LEU A 211 -0.07 -3.74 16.31
CA LEU A 211 0.19 -2.61 15.40
C LEU A 211 -0.05 -1.25 16.08
N VAL A 212 -0.99 -1.20 17.04
CA VAL A 212 -1.22 -0.01 17.88
C VAL A 212 -0.08 0.20 18.88
N GLU A 213 0.39 -0.85 19.55
CA GLU A 213 1.52 -0.78 20.48
C GLU A 213 2.81 -0.29 19.79
N GLU A 214 3.02 -0.69 18.55
CA GLU A 214 4.16 -0.27 17.72
C GLU A 214 4.00 1.11 17.08
N ARG A 215 2.86 1.76 17.28
CA ARG A 215 2.51 3.05 16.65
C ARG A 215 2.47 3.02 15.12
N LYS A 216 2.43 1.83 14.51
CA LYS A 216 2.08 1.68 13.08
C LYS A 216 0.62 2.03 12.84
N ILE A 217 -0.22 1.84 13.84
CA ILE A 217 -1.59 2.34 13.87
C ILE A 217 -1.79 3.26 15.07
N ILE A 218 -2.12 4.52 14.85
CA ILE A 218 -2.56 5.43 15.92
C ILE A 218 -4.09 5.41 15.94
N SER A 219 -4.65 4.62 16.86
CA SER A 219 -6.09 4.36 16.93
C SER A 219 -6.79 5.32 17.89
N VAL A 220 -7.84 5.98 17.40
CA VAL A 220 -8.74 6.85 18.18
C VAL A 220 -10.13 6.23 18.20
N VAL A 221 -10.73 6.18 19.39
CA VAL A 221 -12.06 5.60 19.63
C VAL A 221 -13.02 6.61 20.22
N THR A 222 -14.30 6.47 19.86
CA THR A 222 -15.43 7.07 20.57
C THR A 222 -15.98 6.07 21.57
N VAL A 223 -16.09 6.49 22.84
CA VAL A 223 -16.43 5.64 23.97
C VAL A 223 -17.59 6.26 24.74
N THR A 224 -18.64 5.49 24.97
CA THR A 224 -19.79 5.88 25.79
C THR A 224 -19.49 5.81 27.29
N ASP A 225 -20.37 6.38 28.12
CA ASP A 225 -20.22 6.36 29.59
C ASP A 225 -20.24 4.94 30.19
N ASP A 226 -20.88 3.99 29.52
CA ASP A 226 -20.87 2.56 29.86
C ASP A 226 -19.67 1.80 29.25
N ASN A 227 -18.63 2.52 28.82
CA ASN A 227 -17.38 1.98 28.25
C ASN A 227 -17.54 1.17 26.96
N GLN A 228 -18.58 1.41 26.16
CA GLN A 228 -18.73 0.76 24.85
C GLN A 228 -17.99 1.55 23.76
N ILE A 229 -17.29 0.83 22.88
CA ILE A 229 -16.66 1.41 21.69
C ILE A 229 -17.70 1.52 20.58
N VAL A 230 -18.06 2.75 20.21
CA VAL A 230 -19.14 3.05 19.24
C VAL A 230 -18.64 3.76 17.99
N GLY A 231 -17.35 4.13 17.97
CA GLY A 231 -16.71 4.76 16.83
C GLY A 231 -15.20 4.53 16.84
N HIS A 232 -14.60 4.50 15.65
CA HIS A 232 -13.16 4.34 15.46
C HIS A 232 -12.70 5.10 14.22
N VAL A 233 -11.47 5.62 14.26
CA VAL A 233 -10.67 6.11 13.13
C VAL A 233 -9.19 5.97 13.48
N ALA A 234 -8.31 5.80 12.50
CA ALA A 234 -6.88 5.70 12.79
C ALA A 234 -5.99 6.37 11.74
N LEU A 235 -4.76 6.66 12.16
CA LEU A 235 -3.62 6.89 11.26
C LEU A 235 -2.87 5.56 11.06
N ILE A 236 -2.59 5.20 9.81
CA ILE A 236 -1.86 3.98 9.43
C ILE A 236 -0.52 4.37 8.79
N ARG A 237 0.54 3.68 9.19
CA ARG A 237 1.91 3.78 8.68
C ARG A 237 2.52 2.40 8.47
N GLU A 238 3.32 2.24 7.42
CA GLU A 238 4.08 1.00 7.20
C GLU A 238 5.27 0.94 8.17
N ASP A 239 5.94 2.08 8.34
CA ASP A 239 7.06 2.29 9.23
C ASP A 239 6.81 3.49 10.18
N PRO A 240 7.05 3.38 11.50
CA PRO A 240 6.94 4.50 12.42
C PRO A 240 7.80 5.73 12.07
N GLU A 241 8.85 5.57 11.25
CA GLU A 241 9.72 6.63 10.74
C GLU A 241 9.14 7.38 9.52
N GLU A 242 8.03 6.92 8.94
CA GLU A 242 7.35 7.63 7.86
C GLU A 242 6.93 9.03 8.29
N ARG A 243 7.13 9.99 7.40
CA ARG A 243 6.85 11.42 7.63
C ARG A 243 5.37 11.76 7.53
N ILE A 244 4.58 10.90 6.92
CA ILE A 244 3.13 11.06 6.77
C ILE A 244 2.41 9.79 7.19
N ALA A 245 1.11 9.88 7.41
CA ALA A 245 0.28 8.72 7.71
C ALA A 245 -1.04 8.76 6.94
N GLU A 246 -1.58 7.57 6.63
CA GLU A 246 -2.90 7.45 6.03
C GLU A 246 -3.97 7.59 7.12
N ALA A 247 -4.89 8.54 7.00
CA ALA A 247 -6.15 8.52 7.73
C ALA A 247 -7.11 7.50 7.08
N GLY A 248 -7.46 6.48 7.86
CA GLY A 248 -8.34 5.40 7.44
C GLY A 248 -9.04 4.75 8.61
N MET A 249 -9.47 3.50 8.43
CA MET A 249 -10.11 2.70 9.47
C MET A 249 -11.26 3.44 10.16
N ALA A 250 -12.18 4.02 9.40
CA ALA A 250 -13.31 4.75 9.95
C ALA A 250 -14.54 3.84 10.08
N ALA A 251 -15.12 3.74 11.28
CA ALA A 251 -16.40 3.08 11.52
C ALA A 251 -17.16 3.81 12.65
N VAL A 252 -18.47 4.00 12.49
CA VAL A 252 -19.34 4.58 13.54
C VAL A 252 -20.65 3.80 13.57
N GLN A 253 -21.05 3.36 14.76
CA GLN A 253 -22.32 2.70 15.01
C GLN A 253 -23.49 3.62 14.57
N PRO A 254 -24.55 3.09 13.92
CA PRO A 254 -25.65 3.89 13.39
C PRO A 254 -26.24 4.93 14.35
N ASP A 255 -26.49 4.54 15.60
CA ASP A 255 -27.03 5.40 16.66
C ASP A 255 -26.13 6.60 17.01
N PHE A 256 -24.86 6.61 16.61
CA PHE A 256 -23.91 7.69 16.87
C PHE A 256 -23.54 8.49 15.61
N ARG A 257 -24.10 8.12 14.45
CA ARG A 257 -23.91 8.87 13.20
C ARG A 257 -24.63 10.22 13.30
N GLY A 258 -24.08 11.24 12.64
CA GLY A 258 -24.65 12.60 12.66
C GLY A 258 -24.49 13.36 13.98
N GLN A 259 -23.98 12.73 15.05
CA GLN A 259 -23.75 13.39 16.35
C GLN A 259 -22.40 14.14 16.44
N GLY A 260 -21.60 14.13 15.36
CA GLY A 260 -20.31 14.82 15.29
C GLY A 260 -19.10 14.00 15.75
N CYS A 261 -19.28 12.74 16.18
CA CYS A 261 -18.20 11.87 16.68
C CYS A 261 -17.01 11.80 15.72
N GLN A 262 -17.27 11.61 14.42
CA GLN A 262 -16.22 11.51 13.40
C GLN A 262 -15.36 12.77 13.31
N ASN A 263 -15.95 13.96 13.40
CA ASN A 263 -15.19 15.22 13.34
C ASN A 263 -14.28 15.37 14.58
N ILE A 264 -14.78 15.00 15.76
CA ILE A 264 -14.00 15.05 17.01
C ILE A 264 -12.85 14.04 16.96
N MET A 265 -13.11 12.82 16.48
CA MET A 265 -12.06 11.81 16.31
C MET A 265 -10.98 12.25 15.30
N ILE A 266 -11.35 12.87 14.18
CA ILE A 266 -10.36 13.38 13.21
C ILE A 266 -9.55 14.53 13.82
N GLY A 267 -10.19 15.45 14.55
CA GLY A 267 -9.47 16.49 15.29
C GLY A 267 -8.43 15.90 16.25
N ARG A 268 -8.78 14.83 16.94
CA ARG A 268 -7.84 14.10 17.80
C ARG A 268 -6.71 13.43 17.00
N LEU A 269 -6.97 12.83 15.84
CA LEU A 269 -5.89 12.30 14.99
C LEU A 269 -4.91 13.39 14.54
N VAL A 270 -5.40 14.59 14.24
CA VAL A 270 -4.55 15.74 13.88
C VAL A 270 -3.64 16.14 15.04
N GLU A 271 -4.15 16.14 16.28
CA GLU A 271 -3.33 16.37 17.48
C GLU A 271 -2.26 15.29 17.65
N GLU A 272 -2.62 14.01 17.47
CA GLU A 272 -1.65 12.91 17.60
C GLU A 272 -0.62 12.90 16.46
N ALA A 273 -1.00 13.34 15.25
CA ALA A 273 -0.05 13.56 14.15
C ALA A 273 0.99 14.62 14.50
N ARG A 274 0.58 15.75 15.09
CA ARG A 274 1.50 16.78 15.61
C ARG A 274 2.42 16.22 16.69
N ASN A 275 1.87 15.51 17.67
CA ASN A 275 2.65 14.93 18.77
C ASN A 275 3.69 13.90 18.29
N THR A 276 3.40 13.23 17.17
CA THR A 276 4.28 12.24 16.56
C THR A 276 5.33 12.88 15.65
N GLY A 277 5.20 14.17 15.32
CA GLY A 277 6.11 14.88 14.41
C GLY A 277 5.86 14.55 12.94
N LEU A 278 4.62 14.19 12.56
CA LEU A 278 4.26 13.99 11.16
C LEU A 278 4.22 15.33 10.41
N MET A 279 4.64 15.32 9.15
CA MET A 279 4.54 16.45 8.23
C MET A 279 3.12 16.62 7.68
N GLY A 280 2.36 15.53 7.58
CA GLY A 280 1.02 15.56 7.04
C GLY A 280 0.24 14.27 7.22
N ILE A 281 -1.05 14.35 6.94
CA ILE A 281 -1.96 13.21 6.90
C ILE A 281 -2.53 13.13 5.49
N PHE A 282 -2.51 11.95 4.88
CA PHE A 282 -3.21 11.72 3.62
C PHE A 282 -4.41 10.80 3.81
N SER A 283 -5.36 10.79 2.88
CA SER A 283 -6.54 9.92 2.94
C SER A 283 -6.84 9.39 1.54
N LYS A 284 -7.38 8.17 1.47
CA LYS A 284 -7.86 7.55 0.25
C LYS A 284 -9.38 7.39 0.35
N ALA A 285 -10.12 8.18 -0.41
CA ALA A 285 -11.57 8.14 -0.42
C ALA A 285 -12.08 7.50 -1.72
N THR A 286 -12.97 6.53 -1.59
CA THR A 286 -13.65 5.87 -2.70
C THR A 286 -14.44 6.86 -3.55
N THR A 287 -14.63 6.58 -4.83
CA THR A 287 -15.26 7.48 -5.82
C THR A 287 -16.63 7.00 -6.30
N GLU A 288 -17.12 5.90 -5.74
CA GLU A 288 -18.48 5.39 -5.92
C GLU A 288 -19.50 6.32 -5.25
N HIS A 289 -19.07 7.02 -4.20
CA HIS A 289 -19.86 8.03 -3.51
C HIS A 289 -18.98 9.16 -2.95
N ILE A 290 -19.58 10.33 -2.74
CA ILE A 290 -18.87 11.53 -2.26
C ILE A 290 -18.94 11.75 -0.73
N TYR A 291 -19.52 10.82 0.04
CA TYR A 291 -19.78 11.02 1.47
C TYR A 291 -18.50 11.18 2.30
N ALA A 292 -17.60 10.19 2.26
CA ALA A 292 -16.31 10.26 2.92
C ALA A 292 -15.47 11.43 2.39
N GLN A 293 -15.64 11.76 1.09
CA GLN A 293 -14.91 12.86 0.48
C GLN A 293 -15.30 14.22 1.06
N LYS A 294 -16.62 14.49 1.19
CA LYS A 294 -17.17 15.70 1.80
C LYS A 294 -16.84 15.79 3.30
N ALA A 295 -16.83 14.67 4.01
CA ALA A 295 -16.44 14.62 5.42
C ALA A 295 -14.97 15.06 5.59
N GLY A 296 -14.06 14.53 4.75
CA GLY A 296 -12.65 14.94 4.74
C GLY A 296 -12.44 16.43 4.47
N ILE A 297 -13.19 17.00 3.51
CA ILE A 297 -13.08 18.44 3.19
C ILE A 297 -13.47 19.32 4.39
N LYS A 298 -14.51 18.95 5.16
CA LYS A 298 -14.95 19.70 6.34
C LYS A 298 -13.89 19.79 7.43
N VAL A 299 -13.00 18.81 7.50
CA VAL A 299 -11.93 18.73 8.51
C VAL A 299 -10.57 19.14 7.94
N GLY A 300 -10.55 19.72 6.73
CA GLY A 300 -9.38 20.39 6.16
C GLY A 300 -8.64 19.63 5.06
N PHE A 301 -9.01 18.39 4.73
CA PHE A 301 -8.36 17.68 3.62
C PHE A 301 -8.65 18.36 2.28
N ARG A 302 -7.60 18.53 1.49
CA ARG A 302 -7.63 19.06 0.13
C ARG A 302 -7.22 17.99 -0.86
N ARG A 303 -7.79 18.00 -2.06
CA ARG A 303 -7.62 16.90 -3.01
C ARG A 303 -6.30 17.07 -3.76
N CYS A 304 -5.51 16.00 -3.83
CA CYS A 304 -4.16 16.06 -4.40
C CYS A 304 -3.93 15.06 -5.55
N ALA A 305 -4.71 13.98 -5.61
CA ALA A 305 -4.68 13.02 -6.71
C ALA A 305 -6.02 12.29 -6.87
N VAL A 306 -6.26 11.73 -8.05
CA VAL A 306 -7.35 10.80 -8.33
C VAL A 306 -6.75 9.62 -9.12
N ALA A 307 -6.57 8.49 -8.44
CA ALA A 307 -6.04 7.27 -9.02
C ALA A 307 -7.19 6.35 -9.44
N ILE A 308 -7.12 5.84 -10.67
CA ILE A 308 -8.20 5.18 -11.37
C ILE A 308 -8.03 3.67 -11.32
N GLY A 309 -9.12 2.92 -11.11
CA GLY A 309 -9.10 1.46 -11.20
C GLY A 309 -8.29 0.74 -10.10
N VAL A 310 -8.01 1.43 -9.00
CA VAL A 310 -7.16 0.94 -7.89
C VAL A 310 -7.81 -0.20 -7.09
N ILE A 311 -9.14 -0.17 -6.93
CA ILE A 311 -9.90 -1.18 -6.19
C ILE A 311 -10.38 -2.25 -7.17
N SER A 312 -10.06 -3.51 -6.90
CA SER A 312 -10.51 -4.63 -7.75
C SER A 312 -12.04 -4.73 -7.78
N ALA A 313 -12.60 -5.03 -8.97
CA ALA A 313 -14.05 -5.08 -9.21
C ALA A 313 -14.76 -6.26 -8.51
N ASP A 314 -14.01 -7.31 -8.16
CA ASP A 314 -14.52 -8.48 -7.45
C ASP A 314 -14.74 -8.24 -5.94
N ARG A 315 -14.27 -7.10 -5.41
CA ARG A 315 -14.56 -6.68 -4.03
C ARG A 315 -15.96 -6.10 -3.94
N THR A 316 -16.81 -6.76 -3.15
CA THR A 316 -18.09 -6.22 -2.68
C THR A 316 -17.90 -5.70 -1.27
N TYR A 317 -18.16 -4.41 -1.01
CA TYR A 317 -18.22 -3.89 0.35
C TYR A 317 -19.61 -4.13 0.94
N LYS A 318 -19.72 -4.89 2.04
CA LYS A 318 -20.99 -5.03 2.76
C LYS A 318 -21.27 -3.76 3.57
N GLY A 319 -22.52 -3.32 3.64
CA GLY A 319 -22.96 -2.15 4.41
C GLY A 319 -22.99 -0.81 3.64
N ILE A 320 -22.38 -0.77 2.46
CA ILE A 320 -22.53 0.28 1.45
C ILE A 320 -22.95 -0.47 0.19
N HIS A 321 -24.23 -0.39 -0.19
CA HIS A 321 -24.72 -1.09 -1.37
C HIS A 321 -23.91 -0.68 -2.59
N GLU A 322 -23.07 -1.56 -3.15
CA GLU A 322 -22.73 -1.59 -4.57
C GLU A 322 -21.86 -2.82 -4.89
N VAL A 323 -22.34 -3.66 -5.81
CA VAL A 323 -21.43 -4.48 -6.62
C VAL A 323 -20.73 -3.49 -7.53
N LEU A 324 -19.40 -3.46 -7.46
CA LEU A 324 -18.62 -2.62 -8.35
C LEU A 324 -18.81 -3.11 -9.79
N ASN A 325 -19.41 -2.27 -10.64
CA ASN A 325 -19.61 -2.58 -12.06
C ASN A 325 -18.34 -2.37 -12.90
N GLN A 326 -17.24 -1.93 -12.27
CA GLN A 326 -15.90 -1.76 -12.83
C GLN A 326 -14.89 -1.67 -11.66
N ARG A 327 -13.59 -1.65 -11.94
CA ARG A 327 -12.58 -1.37 -10.90
C ARG A 327 -12.83 0.01 -10.29
N GLY A 328 -12.83 0.08 -8.96
CA GLY A 328 -13.11 1.31 -8.19
C GLY A 328 -11.93 2.27 -8.17
N SER A 329 -12.21 3.58 -8.13
CA SER A 329 -11.17 4.62 -8.14
C SER A 329 -11.06 5.33 -6.79
N LEU A 330 -9.90 5.92 -6.49
CA LEU A 330 -9.60 6.56 -5.21
C LEU A 330 -9.24 8.04 -5.41
N ALA A 331 -9.95 8.91 -4.71
CA ALA A 331 -9.59 10.31 -4.56
C ALA A 331 -8.69 10.48 -3.33
N TYR A 332 -7.45 10.91 -3.55
CA TYR A 332 -6.49 11.20 -2.50
C TYR A 332 -6.72 12.60 -1.96
N GLY A 333 -6.69 12.72 -0.63
CA GLY A 333 -6.70 14.01 0.06
C GLY A 333 -5.48 14.16 0.94
N PHE A 334 -4.97 15.38 1.09
CA PHE A 334 -3.86 15.72 1.98
C PHE A 334 -4.28 16.81 2.97
N LEU A 335 -3.80 16.69 4.20
CA LEU A 335 -3.94 17.67 5.27
C LEU A 335 -2.55 17.96 5.84
N PRO A 336 -1.98 19.15 5.60
CA PRO A 336 -0.67 19.52 6.14
C PRO A 336 -0.71 19.64 7.68
N ILE A 337 0.36 19.18 8.32
CA ILE A 337 0.59 19.32 9.76
C ILE A 337 1.76 20.29 9.99
N GLU A 338 2.87 20.06 9.29
CA GLU A 338 4.04 20.93 9.23
C GLU A 338 4.37 21.24 7.76
N ASP A 339 4.93 22.43 7.50
CA ASP A 339 5.37 22.84 6.16
C ASP A 339 6.77 23.45 6.23
N PRO A 340 7.84 22.62 6.23
CA PRO A 340 9.20 23.12 6.28
C PRO A 340 9.53 23.92 5.01
N PRO A 341 10.13 25.12 5.14
CA PRO A 341 10.49 25.93 3.99
C PRO A 341 11.70 25.36 3.24
N GLY A 342 11.87 25.78 1.99
CA GLY A 342 13.07 25.50 1.20
C GLY A 342 13.04 24.20 0.40
N ILE A 343 11.89 23.54 0.28
CA ILE A 343 11.70 22.41 -0.63
C ILE A 343 11.50 22.94 -2.06
N VAL A 344 12.36 22.47 -2.97
CA VAL A 344 12.33 22.78 -4.40
C VAL A 344 11.82 21.56 -5.15
N LEU A 345 10.87 21.76 -6.05
CA LEU A 345 10.34 20.73 -6.93
C LEU A 345 10.68 21.04 -8.38
N PHE A 346 10.89 19.99 -9.16
CA PHE A 346 11.20 20.00 -10.59
C PHE A 346 10.08 19.28 -11.36
N PRO A 347 8.87 19.88 -11.45
CA PRO A 347 7.76 19.27 -12.15
C PRO A 347 8.04 19.19 -13.67
N PRO A 348 7.49 18.19 -14.37
CA PRO A 348 7.49 18.16 -15.84
C PRO A 348 6.82 19.42 -16.39
N GLU A 349 7.38 20.02 -17.46
CA GLU A 349 6.91 21.32 -17.97
C GLU A 349 5.41 21.31 -18.30
N HIS A 350 4.93 20.26 -18.97
CA HIS A 350 3.53 20.08 -19.36
C HIS A 350 2.58 19.86 -18.16
N HIS A 351 3.10 19.40 -17.02
CA HIS A 351 2.34 19.19 -15.77
C HIS A 351 2.53 20.31 -14.73
N SER A 352 3.48 21.22 -14.94
CA SER A 352 3.88 22.23 -13.94
C SER A 352 2.73 23.13 -13.49
N SER A 353 1.89 23.59 -14.43
CA SER A 353 0.73 24.43 -14.10
C SER A 353 -0.32 23.71 -13.25
N PHE A 354 -0.58 22.44 -13.55
CA PHE A 354 -1.47 21.57 -12.79
C PHE A 354 -0.92 21.31 -11.39
N ILE A 355 0.35 20.88 -11.28
CA ILE A 355 1.02 20.60 -10.01
C ILE A 355 1.02 21.83 -9.11
N LYS A 356 1.39 23.01 -9.64
CA LYS A 356 1.36 24.29 -8.91
C LYS A 356 -0.02 24.60 -8.36
N LYS A 357 -1.07 24.33 -9.13
CA LYS A 357 -2.46 24.56 -8.72
C LYS A 357 -2.85 23.62 -7.57
N VAL A 358 -2.43 22.36 -7.62
CA VAL A 358 -2.68 21.36 -6.57
C VAL A 358 -1.99 21.77 -5.25
N TYR A 359 -0.69 22.08 -5.27
CA TYR A 359 0.03 22.53 -4.06
C TYR A 359 -0.57 23.78 -3.42
N ARG A 360 -0.96 24.76 -4.24
CA ARG A 360 -1.64 25.98 -3.77
C ARG A 360 -2.96 25.67 -3.05
N ASP A 361 -3.73 24.69 -3.52
CA ASP A 361 -4.99 24.30 -2.88
C ASP A 361 -4.77 23.52 -1.58
N ILE A 362 -3.78 22.64 -1.55
CA ILE A 362 -3.37 21.91 -0.34
C ILE A 362 -2.88 22.88 0.73
N GLY A 363 -2.29 24.01 0.34
CA GLY A 363 -1.78 25.03 1.25
C GLY A 363 -0.36 24.73 1.73
N ILE A 364 0.46 24.15 0.84
CA ILE A 364 1.86 23.81 1.07
C ILE A 364 2.73 24.64 0.13
N ASP A 365 3.76 25.29 0.65
CA ASP A 365 4.67 26.11 -0.15
C ASP A 365 5.81 25.29 -0.74
N ARG A 366 6.00 25.44 -2.05
CA ARG A 366 7.02 24.74 -2.84
C ARG A 366 7.57 25.67 -3.90
N ALA A 367 8.89 25.82 -3.93
CA ALA A 367 9.55 26.48 -5.04
C ALA A 367 9.51 25.53 -6.25
N LEU A 368 9.03 26.00 -7.40
CA LEU A 368 9.04 25.22 -8.63
C LEU A 368 10.13 25.77 -9.54
N GLU A 369 11.08 24.91 -9.89
CA GLU A 369 12.19 25.22 -10.79
C GLU A 369 12.10 24.39 -12.07
N SER A 370 12.69 24.92 -13.15
CA SER A 370 12.84 24.14 -14.39
C SER A 370 13.94 23.11 -14.19
N PRO A 371 13.76 21.86 -14.67
CA PRO A 371 14.82 20.86 -14.58
C PRO A 371 16.07 21.26 -15.41
N ALA A 372 15.88 22.12 -16.42
CA ALA A 372 16.94 22.61 -17.29
C ALA A 372 18.04 23.35 -16.49
N GLY A 373 19.24 22.75 -16.45
CA GLY A 373 20.42 23.32 -15.78
C GLY A 373 20.79 22.67 -14.44
N HIS A 374 19.94 21.79 -13.89
CA HIS A 374 20.20 21.08 -12.63
C HIS A 374 20.77 19.67 -12.81
N LEU A 375 20.80 19.16 -14.04
CA LEU A 375 21.50 17.92 -14.37
C LEU A 375 23.01 18.17 -14.40
N SER A 376 23.74 17.63 -13.42
CA SER A 376 25.19 17.60 -13.48
C SER A 376 25.68 16.61 -14.56
N THR A 377 26.76 16.96 -15.25
CA THR A 377 27.47 16.06 -16.18
C THR A 377 28.36 15.04 -15.46
N GLU A 378 28.37 15.03 -14.13
CA GLU A 378 29.15 14.07 -13.34
C GLU A 378 28.48 12.69 -13.30
N ALA A 379 29.30 11.66 -13.09
CA ALA A 379 28.96 10.25 -13.31
C ALA A 379 27.63 9.82 -12.67
N THR A 380 26.57 9.86 -13.45
CA THR A 380 25.31 9.18 -13.15
C THR A 380 25.58 7.69 -13.06
N GLU A 381 25.14 7.08 -11.95
CA GLU A 381 25.17 5.62 -11.81
C GLU A 381 24.41 5.00 -12.99
N GLU A 382 24.91 3.86 -13.48
CA GLU A 382 24.33 3.19 -14.65
C GLU A 382 22.92 2.64 -14.34
N HIS A 383 22.71 2.21 -13.10
CA HIS A 383 21.49 1.55 -12.63
C HIS A 383 20.68 2.40 -11.66
N SER A 384 19.36 2.23 -11.75
CA SER A 384 18.39 2.91 -10.88
C SER A 384 18.11 2.10 -9.62
N LYS A 385 17.72 2.79 -8.53
CA LYS A 385 17.15 2.13 -7.34
C LYS A 385 15.63 2.20 -7.45
N ILE A 386 15.00 1.04 -7.69
CA ILE A 386 13.55 0.94 -7.89
C ILE A 386 13.01 -0.13 -6.96
N SER A 387 11.95 0.18 -6.22
CA SER A 387 11.17 -0.81 -5.48
C SER A 387 9.85 -1.10 -6.20
N VAL A 388 9.42 -2.35 -6.14
CA VAL A 388 8.14 -2.81 -6.69
C VAL A 388 7.44 -3.59 -5.60
N ASN A 389 6.29 -3.08 -5.14
CA ASN A 389 5.42 -3.79 -4.23
C ASN A 389 4.21 -4.31 -5.00
N VAL A 390 4.05 -5.64 -5.04
CA VAL A 390 2.89 -6.28 -5.69
C VAL A 390 1.90 -6.67 -4.61
N LEU A 391 0.64 -6.29 -4.80
CA LEU A 391 -0.47 -6.58 -3.89
C LEU A 391 -1.43 -7.56 -4.58
N PRO A 392 -1.21 -8.89 -4.47
CA PRO A 392 -1.94 -9.88 -5.28
C PRO A 392 -3.44 -9.85 -5.00
N GLY A 393 -3.86 -9.63 -3.75
CA GLY A 393 -5.27 -9.54 -3.35
C GLY A 393 -6.01 -8.30 -3.87
N TYR A 394 -5.30 -7.38 -4.54
CA TYR A 394 -5.88 -6.19 -5.19
C TYR A 394 -5.65 -6.19 -6.71
N ASN A 395 -4.94 -7.20 -7.23
CA ASN A 395 -4.44 -7.27 -8.60
C ASN A 395 -3.78 -5.95 -9.06
N ARG A 396 -2.91 -5.40 -8.21
CA ARG A 396 -2.22 -4.13 -8.48
C ARG A 396 -0.76 -4.15 -8.04
N ALA A 397 0.02 -3.20 -8.52
CA ALA A 397 1.39 -2.97 -8.09
C ALA A 397 1.69 -1.49 -7.87
N VAL A 398 2.67 -1.19 -7.02
CA VAL A 398 3.23 0.13 -6.83
C VAL A 398 4.72 0.07 -7.12
N MET A 399 5.17 0.86 -8.07
CA MET A 399 6.57 1.05 -8.42
C MET A 399 7.04 2.40 -7.89
N GLU A 400 8.24 2.44 -7.29
CA GLU A 400 8.81 3.68 -6.78
C GLU A 400 10.26 3.83 -7.22
N VAL A 401 10.57 4.95 -7.85
CA VAL A 401 11.93 5.28 -8.29
C VAL A 401 12.60 6.10 -7.19
N HIS A 402 13.39 5.43 -6.34
CA HIS A 402 14.13 6.07 -5.24
C HIS A 402 15.37 6.81 -5.72
N ARG A 403 15.95 6.39 -6.84
CA ARG A 403 17.12 7.02 -7.46
C ARG A 403 17.18 6.69 -8.93
N TYR A 404 17.32 7.71 -9.77
CA TYR A 404 17.51 7.51 -11.20
C TYR A 404 18.95 7.09 -11.53
N GLY A 405 19.09 6.04 -12.33
CA GLY A 405 20.30 5.75 -13.11
C GLY A 405 20.12 6.15 -14.57
N LYS A 406 21.16 5.98 -15.40
CA LYS A 406 21.07 6.21 -16.85
C LYS A 406 19.99 5.36 -17.53
N ASN A 407 19.74 4.16 -16.99
CA ASN A 407 18.80 3.19 -17.52
C ASN A 407 17.39 3.27 -16.90
N ALA A 408 17.04 4.34 -16.17
CA ALA A 408 15.77 4.42 -15.43
C ALA A 408 14.53 4.12 -16.28
N VAL A 409 14.42 4.72 -17.47
CA VAL A 409 13.28 4.50 -18.38
C VAL A 409 13.23 3.06 -18.88
N SER A 410 14.39 2.47 -19.23
CA SER A 410 14.45 1.07 -19.66
C SER A 410 14.19 0.08 -18.51
N ASP A 411 14.63 0.40 -17.30
CA ASP A 411 14.36 -0.39 -16.10
C ASP A 411 12.85 -0.41 -15.83
N VAL A 412 12.20 0.76 -15.80
CA VAL A 412 10.74 0.88 -15.63
C VAL A 412 9.98 0.18 -16.75
N ARG A 413 10.40 0.35 -18.02
CA ARG A 413 9.78 -0.35 -19.16
C ARG A 413 9.85 -1.87 -19.01
N THR A 414 10.97 -2.39 -18.51
CA THR A 414 11.15 -3.82 -18.30
C THR A 414 10.20 -4.31 -17.22
N ILE A 415 10.18 -3.65 -16.05
CA ILE A 415 9.27 -3.98 -14.94
C ILE A 415 7.79 -3.83 -15.36
N LEU A 416 7.42 -2.78 -16.10
CA LEU A 416 6.06 -2.58 -16.59
C LEU A 416 5.60 -3.75 -17.46
N LYS A 417 6.42 -4.16 -18.44
CA LYS A 417 6.12 -5.32 -19.30
C LYS A 417 5.90 -6.59 -18.47
N GLU A 418 6.64 -6.77 -17.39
CA GLU A 418 6.49 -7.91 -16.49
C GLU A 418 5.17 -7.94 -15.76
N LEU A 419 4.81 -6.81 -15.17
CA LEU A 419 3.54 -6.66 -14.46
C LEU A 419 2.38 -6.86 -15.45
N CYS A 420 2.52 -6.36 -16.68
CA CYS A 420 1.53 -6.58 -17.73
C CYS A 420 1.37 -8.06 -18.12
N LEU A 421 2.48 -8.78 -18.32
CA LEU A 421 2.47 -10.22 -18.61
C LEU A 421 1.82 -11.02 -17.49
N LYS A 422 2.04 -10.60 -16.23
CA LYS A 422 1.44 -11.16 -15.02
C LYS A 422 -0.02 -10.75 -14.79
N LYS A 423 -0.63 -10.06 -15.76
CA LYS A 423 -2.02 -9.57 -15.71
C LYS A 423 -2.32 -8.72 -14.47
N ILE A 424 -1.33 -7.98 -14.00
CA ILE A 424 -1.56 -6.92 -13.03
C ILE A 424 -2.34 -5.82 -13.75
N ASP A 425 -3.52 -5.49 -13.23
CA ASP A 425 -4.50 -4.62 -13.90
C ASP A 425 -4.13 -3.14 -13.76
N GLU A 426 -3.63 -2.74 -12.59
CA GLU A 426 -3.36 -1.37 -12.22
C GLU A 426 -1.96 -1.24 -11.61
N ILE A 427 -1.19 -0.27 -12.09
CA ILE A 427 0.20 -0.04 -11.67
C ILE A 427 0.40 1.45 -11.40
N LEU A 428 0.69 1.80 -10.15
CA LEU A 428 1.14 3.14 -9.79
C LEU A 428 2.65 3.25 -9.96
N LEU A 429 3.12 4.39 -10.44
CA LEU A 429 4.52 4.77 -10.52
C LEU A 429 4.73 6.08 -9.76
N HIS A 430 5.49 6.02 -8.67
CA HIS A 430 5.85 7.17 -7.85
C HIS A 430 7.24 7.68 -8.23
N LEU A 431 7.33 8.97 -8.56
CA LEU A 431 8.53 9.68 -8.94
C LEU A 431 8.77 10.85 -7.98
N CYS A 432 10.00 11.00 -7.45
CA CYS A 432 10.31 12.09 -6.52
C CYS A 432 10.44 13.43 -7.26
N LEU A 433 9.54 14.38 -7.01
CA LEU A 433 9.56 15.72 -7.61
C LEU A 433 10.74 16.58 -7.14
N GLU A 434 11.42 16.20 -6.06
CA GLU A 434 12.64 16.88 -5.60
C GLU A 434 13.88 16.49 -6.44
N ASP A 435 13.79 15.45 -7.28
CA ASP A 435 14.84 15.08 -8.23
C ASP A 435 14.60 15.74 -9.60
N PRO A 436 15.53 16.57 -10.13
CA PRO A 436 15.39 17.22 -11.43
C PRO A 436 15.09 16.27 -12.59
N ARG A 437 15.58 15.02 -12.51
CA ARG A 437 15.37 14.00 -13.54
C ARG A 437 13.92 13.59 -13.68
N THR A 438 13.10 13.78 -12.65
CA THR A 438 11.65 13.59 -12.74
C THR A 438 11.04 14.52 -13.79
N GLY A 439 11.42 15.80 -13.78
CA GLY A 439 10.95 16.77 -14.76
C GLY A 439 11.34 16.42 -16.20
N ASP A 440 12.58 15.92 -16.40
CA ASP A 440 13.11 15.60 -17.73
C ASP A 440 12.66 14.24 -18.29
N LEU A 441 12.46 13.24 -17.43
CA LEU A 441 12.16 11.86 -17.85
C LEU A 441 10.66 11.53 -17.86
N CYS A 442 9.80 12.38 -17.29
CA CYS A 442 8.36 12.09 -17.16
C CYS A 442 7.69 11.75 -18.50
N SER A 443 7.96 12.53 -19.55
CA SER A 443 7.42 12.28 -20.89
C SER A 443 7.80 10.90 -21.45
N GLN A 444 9.00 10.41 -21.13
CA GLN A 444 9.43 9.08 -21.55
C GLN A 444 8.74 7.95 -20.78
N PHE A 445 8.29 8.19 -19.54
CA PHE A 445 7.42 7.25 -18.83
C PHE A 445 6.00 7.29 -19.40
N GLU A 446 5.51 8.47 -19.78
CA GLU A 446 4.21 8.64 -20.43
C GLU A 446 4.15 7.95 -21.80
N GLU A 447 5.25 7.98 -22.57
CA GLU A 447 5.41 7.19 -23.80
C GLU A 447 5.29 5.67 -23.59
N LEU A 448 5.46 5.18 -22.36
CA LEU A 448 5.20 3.77 -22.02
C LEU A 448 3.71 3.48 -21.74
N GLY A 449 2.87 4.51 -21.75
CA GLY A 449 1.44 4.44 -21.43
C GLY A 449 1.09 4.83 -19.99
N PHE A 450 2.06 5.28 -19.20
CA PHE A 450 1.74 5.89 -17.90
C PHE A 450 1.07 7.25 -18.10
N PHE A 451 0.19 7.64 -17.18
CA PHE A 451 -0.44 8.96 -17.20
C PHE A 451 -0.65 9.46 -15.78
N ILE A 452 -0.80 10.78 -15.63
CA ILE A 452 -0.86 11.41 -14.31
C ILE A 452 -2.10 11.00 -13.52
N ALA A 453 -1.92 10.75 -12.23
CA ALA A 453 -2.98 10.62 -11.22
C ALA A 453 -3.01 11.84 -10.28
N GLY A 454 -1.86 12.45 -10.01
CA GLY A 454 -1.74 13.65 -9.18
C GLY A 454 -0.42 13.71 -8.42
N VAL A 455 -0.42 14.32 -7.23
CA VAL A 455 0.76 14.43 -6.36
C VAL A 455 0.44 14.04 -4.92
N LEU A 456 1.48 13.65 -4.17
CA LEU A 456 1.40 13.37 -2.75
C LEU A 456 2.63 13.92 -2.00
N PRO A 457 2.46 14.95 -1.15
CA PRO A 457 3.57 15.54 -0.41
C PRO A 457 4.22 14.58 0.60
N PHE A 458 5.55 14.68 0.76
CA PHE A 458 6.38 13.96 1.74
C PHE A 458 6.24 12.42 1.73
N TYR A 459 5.91 11.82 0.60
CA TYR A 459 5.77 10.38 0.44
C TYR A 459 7.15 9.71 0.23
N HIS A 460 7.59 8.93 1.23
CA HIS A 460 8.89 8.24 1.27
C HIS A 460 10.09 9.15 1.04
N ALA A 461 10.58 9.19 -0.20
CA ALA A 461 11.79 9.91 -0.59
C ALA A 461 11.59 11.43 -0.73
N GLY A 462 10.35 11.93 -0.73
CA GLY A 462 10.05 13.35 -0.89
C GLY A 462 8.63 13.59 -1.39
N ASP A 463 8.39 14.74 -1.98
CA ASP A 463 7.12 15.02 -2.67
C ASP A 463 6.99 14.14 -3.94
N ALA A 464 5.94 13.32 -4.02
CA ALA A 464 5.76 12.36 -5.10
C ALA A 464 4.84 12.88 -6.22
N LEU A 465 5.29 12.75 -7.46
CA LEU A 465 4.43 12.70 -8.64
C LEU A 465 3.90 11.27 -8.79
N ILE A 466 2.58 11.13 -8.88
CA ILE A 466 1.91 9.85 -9.07
C ILE A 466 1.50 9.74 -10.53
N LEU A 467 2.12 8.81 -11.23
CA LEU A 467 1.65 8.30 -12.51
C LEU A 467 0.96 6.95 -12.31
N GLN A 468 0.11 6.55 -13.25
CA GLN A 468 -0.61 5.29 -13.23
C GLN A 468 -0.64 4.66 -14.62
N TYR A 469 -0.78 3.34 -14.68
CA TYR A 469 -0.93 2.57 -15.90
C TYR A 469 -2.06 1.57 -15.74
N LEU A 470 -2.93 1.50 -16.75
CA LEU A 470 -4.06 0.57 -16.82
C LEU A 470 -3.77 -0.51 -17.86
N ASN A 471 -3.60 -1.75 -17.42
CA ASN A 471 -3.28 -2.87 -18.30
C ASN A 471 -4.54 -3.45 -18.94
N ASN A 472 -4.98 -2.86 -20.06
CA ASN A 472 -6.18 -3.29 -20.78
C ASN A 472 -7.46 -3.25 -19.90
N VAL A 473 -7.52 -2.31 -18.95
CA VAL A 473 -8.66 -2.11 -18.05
C VAL A 473 -9.51 -0.97 -18.58
N PRO A 474 -10.74 -1.23 -19.08
CA PRO A 474 -11.65 -0.17 -19.46
C PRO A 474 -12.24 0.51 -18.22
N ILE A 475 -12.29 1.84 -18.23
CA ILE A 475 -12.85 2.65 -17.16
C ILE A 475 -13.91 3.59 -17.74
N ASP A 476 -15.12 3.55 -17.17
CA ASP A 476 -16.14 4.54 -17.45
C ASP A 476 -16.02 5.70 -16.45
N TYR A 477 -15.43 6.82 -16.91
CA TYR A 477 -15.26 8.02 -16.11
C TYR A 477 -16.58 8.63 -15.62
N SER A 478 -17.72 8.35 -16.26
CA SER A 478 -19.02 8.87 -15.81
C SER A 478 -19.48 8.25 -14.48
N LYS A 479 -18.90 7.11 -14.09
CA LYS A 479 -19.17 6.43 -12.82
C LYS A 479 -18.27 6.92 -11.67
N ILE A 480 -17.27 7.74 -11.96
CA ILE A 480 -16.34 8.27 -10.96
C ILE A 480 -16.92 9.55 -10.39
N GLN A 481 -17.31 9.51 -9.12
CA GLN A 481 -17.83 10.66 -8.40
C GLN A 481 -16.76 11.26 -7.51
N VAL A 482 -16.46 12.54 -7.75
CA VAL A 482 -15.56 13.33 -6.91
C VAL A 482 -16.30 14.50 -6.28
N ALA A 483 -15.91 14.88 -5.06
CA ALA A 483 -16.50 16.02 -4.38
C ALA A 483 -16.26 17.33 -5.18
N PRO A 484 -17.21 18.29 -5.18
CA PRO A 484 -17.06 19.52 -5.94
C PRO A 484 -15.80 20.32 -5.57
N GLY A 485 -15.26 21.08 -6.52
CA GLY A 485 -14.05 21.90 -6.37
C GLY A 485 -12.89 21.34 -7.18
N LEU A 486 -11.66 21.47 -6.66
CA LEU A 486 -10.45 21.05 -7.37
C LEU A 486 -10.44 19.56 -7.73
N ALA A 487 -11.16 18.72 -6.98
CA ALA A 487 -11.24 17.28 -7.26
C ALA A 487 -11.76 16.98 -8.69
N GLN A 488 -12.76 17.75 -9.16
CA GLN A 488 -13.29 17.60 -10.51
C GLN A 488 -12.25 18.01 -11.54
N GLU A 489 -11.52 19.09 -11.30
CA GLU A 489 -10.46 19.53 -12.20
C GLU A 489 -9.30 18.52 -12.27
N ILE A 490 -8.97 17.87 -11.14
CA ILE A 490 -7.99 16.77 -11.12
C ILE A 490 -8.52 15.60 -11.95
N LEU A 491 -9.77 15.17 -11.76
CA LEU A 491 -10.36 14.07 -12.53
C LEU A 491 -10.40 14.39 -14.03
N ASP A 492 -10.78 15.61 -14.42
CA ASP A 492 -10.82 16.05 -15.81
C ASP A 492 -9.41 16.07 -16.42
N TYR A 493 -8.40 16.50 -15.64
CA TYR A 493 -7.01 16.49 -16.07
C TYR A 493 -6.48 15.05 -16.24
N VAL A 494 -6.76 14.17 -15.28
CA VAL A 494 -6.42 12.73 -15.36
C VAL A 494 -7.05 12.12 -16.62
N LYS A 495 -8.34 12.35 -16.85
CA LYS A 495 -9.06 11.86 -18.04
C LYS A 495 -8.47 12.36 -19.34
N ALA A 496 -8.01 13.62 -19.39
CA ALA A 496 -7.41 14.19 -20.59
C ALA A 496 -6.04 13.60 -20.95
N HIS A 497 -5.38 12.92 -20.00
CA HIS A 497 -4.07 12.28 -20.19
C HIS A 497 -4.13 10.75 -20.22
N ASP A 498 -5.29 10.14 -19.93
CA ASP A 498 -5.49 8.70 -20.08
C ASP A 498 -5.32 8.31 -21.55
N PRO A 499 -4.38 7.40 -21.89
CA PRO A 499 -4.12 7.03 -23.27
C PRO A 499 -5.17 6.08 -23.87
N ASN A 500 -6.16 5.63 -23.09
CA ASN A 500 -7.16 4.63 -23.48
C ASN A 500 -8.49 5.19 -24.00
#